data_AF-A0A7W7YA94-F1
#
_entry.id   AF-A0A7W7YA94-F1
#
_cell.length_a   1.000
_cell.length_b   1.000
_cell.length_c   1.000
_cell.angle_alpha   90.00
_cell.angle_beta   90.00
_cell.angle_gamma   90.00
#
_symmetry.space_group_name_H-M   'P 1'
#
loop_
_entity.id
_entity.type
_entity.pdbx_description
1 polymer ?
#
loop_
_entity_poly.entity_id
_entity_poly.type
_entity_poly.pdbx_seq_one_letter_code
_entity_poly.pdbx_strand_id
1 'polypeptide(L)'
;MNRKHLEARATCAALILCALLPACRSKSVKLSDDPLVRPLDQQELAYIPTYSKNVLADWPKGRSLDPRDVSRVRMGEQVHAYHLGRLPSKDRNEMHEAHTVYRVEQPPRWDTRLPATPMDSKGVVLGIIDPARKDVPDDTRVKQEREALAAKSVSLRNTMSDLEKLRADLLKKKGEFEQAEKDVAEIKEYLEKTIQERNALTTQLKQAQTRIEELEESERLRIRSSNQGLFQKKN
;
A
#
# COMPACT_ATOMS: atom_id res chain seq x y z
N MET A 1 -110.70 -33.63 29.82
CA MET A 1 -109.72 -34.65 29.37
C MET A 1 -108.33 -33.99 29.32
N ASN A 2 -107.58 -33.99 30.42
CA ASN A 2 -106.37 -33.16 30.55
C ASN A 2 -105.15 -34.01 30.90
N ARG A 3 -104.10 -33.98 30.05
CA ARG A 3 -102.67 -34.23 30.39
C ARG A 3 -101.73 -34.05 29.18
N LYS A 4 -102.13 -34.44 27.97
CA LYS A 4 -101.28 -34.50 26.76
C LYS A 4 -100.75 -33.15 26.19
N HIS A 5 -101.18 -31.99 26.70
CA HIS A 5 -100.75 -30.67 26.19
C HIS A 5 -99.67 -29.97 27.04
N LEU A 6 -99.25 -30.54 28.17
CA LEU A 6 -98.24 -29.92 29.05
C LEU A 6 -96.80 -30.29 28.66
N GLU A 7 -96.54 -31.55 28.28
CA GLU A 7 -95.20 -32.04 27.95
C GLU A 7 -94.62 -31.39 26.69
N ALA A 8 -95.45 -31.17 25.66
CA ALA A 8 -95.05 -30.54 24.40
C ALA A 8 -94.65 -29.05 24.51
N ARG A 9 -94.90 -28.38 25.65
CA ARG A 9 -94.45 -27.00 25.89
C ARG A 9 -93.13 -26.92 26.68
N ALA A 10 -92.82 -27.94 27.48
CA ALA A 10 -91.58 -27.98 28.27
C ALA A 10 -90.33 -28.16 27.39
N THR A 11 -90.41 -29.03 26.38
CA THR A 11 -89.29 -29.34 25.47
C THR A 11 -88.85 -28.14 24.62
N CYS A 12 -89.80 -27.38 24.07
CA CYS A 12 -89.49 -26.18 23.28
C CYS A 12 -88.84 -25.06 24.12
N ALA A 13 -89.27 -24.87 25.38
CA ALA A 13 -88.69 -23.87 26.27
C ALA A 13 -87.22 -24.19 26.62
N ALA A 14 -86.89 -25.47 26.86
CA ALA A 14 -85.53 -25.90 27.15
C ALA A 14 -84.57 -25.69 25.96
N LEU A 15 -85.02 -25.97 24.73
CA LEU A 15 -84.19 -25.82 23.53
C LEU A 15 -83.84 -24.36 23.23
N ILE A 16 -84.73 -23.40 23.50
CA ILE A 16 -84.47 -21.97 23.30
C ILE A 16 -83.44 -21.44 24.33
N LEU A 17 -83.51 -21.90 25.59
CA LEU A 17 -82.56 -21.52 26.63
C LEU A 17 -81.13 -22.03 26.35
N CYS A 18 -80.99 -23.25 25.83
CA CYS A 18 -79.69 -23.81 25.45
C CYS A 18 -79.03 -23.07 24.26
N ALA A 19 -79.81 -22.44 23.38
CA ALA A 19 -79.30 -21.76 22.19
C ALA A 19 -78.64 -20.39 22.48
N LEU A 20 -78.95 -19.74 23.61
CA LEU A 20 -78.49 -18.38 23.93
C LEU A 20 -77.21 -18.33 24.77
N LEU A 21 -76.76 -19.46 25.34
CA LEU A 21 -75.58 -19.53 26.20
C LEU A 21 -74.19 -19.36 25.54
N PRO A 22 -73.94 -19.55 24.22
CA PRO A 22 -72.60 -19.35 23.66
C PRO A 22 -72.20 -17.86 23.50
N ALA A 23 -73.17 -16.94 23.55
CA ALA A 23 -72.96 -15.52 23.23
C ALA A 23 -72.10 -14.76 24.26
N CYS A 24 -72.07 -15.20 25.52
CA CYS A 24 -71.37 -14.52 26.61
C CYS A 24 -69.95 -15.07 26.91
N ARG A 25 -69.37 -15.88 26.00
CA ARG A 25 -67.99 -16.37 26.16
C ARG A 25 -66.98 -15.30 25.73
N SER A 26 -66.76 -14.32 26.60
CA SER A 26 -65.69 -13.32 26.42
C SER A 26 -64.35 -14.03 26.23
N LYS A 27 -63.75 -13.87 25.04
CA LYS A 27 -62.35 -14.23 24.83
C LYS A 27 -61.52 -13.28 25.70
N SER A 28 -60.66 -13.81 26.55
CA SER A 28 -59.61 -13.02 27.19
C SER A 28 -58.65 -12.55 26.10
N VAL A 29 -58.85 -11.30 25.64
CA VAL A 29 -57.98 -10.65 24.68
C VAL A 29 -56.57 -10.62 25.28
N LYS A 30 -55.64 -11.34 24.64
CA LYS A 30 -54.23 -11.25 25.01
C LYS A 30 -53.70 -9.94 24.46
N LEU A 31 -52.75 -9.33 25.17
CA LEU A 31 -52.17 -8.03 24.79
C LEU A 31 -51.39 -8.06 23.45
N SER A 32 -51.30 -9.22 22.80
CA SER A 32 -50.81 -9.45 21.44
C SER A 32 -51.81 -9.05 20.34
N ASP A 33 -53.10 -8.92 20.67
CA ASP A 33 -54.19 -8.85 19.67
C ASP A 33 -54.70 -7.40 19.48
N ASP A 34 -54.01 -6.41 20.07
CA ASP A 34 -54.29 -4.98 19.92
C ASP A 34 -53.67 -4.46 18.60
N PRO A 35 -54.46 -3.88 17.66
CA PRO A 35 -53.97 -3.41 16.37
C PRO A 35 -52.98 -2.24 16.44
N LEU A 36 -52.79 -1.60 17.60
CA LEU A 36 -51.75 -0.59 17.83
C LEU A 36 -50.44 -1.19 18.36
N VAL A 37 -50.48 -2.41 18.90
CA VAL A 37 -49.29 -3.18 19.27
C VAL A 37 -48.76 -3.86 18.02
N ARG A 38 -47.74 -3.25 17.39
CA ARG A 38 -46.96 -3.96 16.38
C ARG A 38 -46.40 -5.25 17.01
N PRO A 39 -46.48 -6.41 16.33
CA PRO A 39 -45.79 -7.60 16.80
C PRO A 39 -44.29 -7.30 16.99
N LEU A 40 -43.67 -8.03 17.92
CA LEU A 40 -42.21 -8.17 17.92
C LEU A 40 -41.83 -9.10 16.77
N ASP A 41 -42.02 -8.61 15.55
CA ASP A 41 -41.44 -9.21 14.36
C ASP A 41 -39.94 -9.39 14.64
N GLN A 42 -39.47 -10.63 14.51
CA GLN A 42 -38.04 -10.87 14.45
C GLN A 42 -37.53 -10.03 13.29
N GLN A 43 -36.75 -9.00 13.60
CA GLN A 43 -36.32 -8.02 12.62
C GLN A 43 -35.40 -8.74 11.64
N GLU A 44 -35.97 -9.24 10.54
CA GLU A 44 -35.25 -9.95 9.49
C GLU A 44 -34.29 -8.95 8.86
N LEU A 45 -33.06 -8.95 9.40
CA LEU A 45 -31.92 -8.26 8.84
C LEU A 45 -31.87 -8.62 7.36
N ALA A 46 -32.13 -7.61 6.51
CA ALA A 46 -32.34 -7.80 5.09
C ALA A 46 -31.28 -8.73 4.52
N TYR A 47 -31.70 -9.72 3.71
CA TYR A 47 -30.83 -10.78 3.23
C TYR A 47 -29.73 -10.23 2.31
N ILE A 48 -28.63 -9.81 2.93
CA ILE A 48 -27.37 -9.46 2.28
C ILE A 48 -26.72 -10.81 1.91
N PRO A 49 -26.49 -11.11 0.62
CA PRO A 49 -26.04 -12.43 0.18
C PRO A 49 -24.53 -12.69 0.41
N THR A 50 -23.95 -12.08 1.45
CA THR A 50 -22.57 -12.28 1.91
C THR A 50 -22.52 -12.27 3.44
N TYR A 51 -21.46 -12.89 3.99
CA TYR A 51 -21.23 -13.19 5.41
C TYR A 51 -22.09 -14.33 5.98
N SER A 52 -21.42 -15.30 6.60
CA SER A 52 -22.07 -16.40 7.34
C SER A 52 -22.50 -15.92 8.73
N LYS A 53 -23.62 -16.47 9.25
CA LYS A 53 -24.18 -16.10 10.57
C LYS A 53 -23.16 -16.16 11.72
N ASN A 54 -22.17 -17.04 11.61
CA ASN A 54 -21.10 -17.21 12.61
C ASN A 54 -20.26 -15.94 12.80
N VAL A 55 -20.07 -15.11 11.76
CA VAL A 55 -19.27 -13.88 11.85
C VAL A 55 -19.99 -12.77 12.63
N LEU A 56 -21.33 -12.77 12.65
CA LEU A 56 -22.13 -11.84 13.46
C LEU A 56 -22.25 -12.25 14.93
N ALA A 57 -21.90 -13.49 15.29
CA ALA A 57 -22.05 -13.99 16.66
C ALA A 57 -21.09 -13.33 17.65
N ASP A 58 -19.84 -13.11 17.22
CA ASP A 58 -18.74 -12.55 18.03
C ASP A 58 -18.66 -11.02 17.99
N TRP A 59 -19.59 -10.34 17.31
CA TRP A 59 -19.63 -8.88 17.29
C TRP A 59 -20.12 -8.35 18.66
N PRO A 60 -19.43 -7.37 19.26
CA PRO A 60 -19.83 -6.83 20.56
C PRO A 60 -21.19 -6.17 20.43
N LYS A 61 -22.22 -6.77 21.03
CA LYS A 61 -23.57 -6.21 21.08
C LYS A 61 -23.50 -4.87 21.81
N GLY A 62 -23.61 -3.79 21.03
CA GLY A 62 -23.72 -2.44 21.58
C GLY A 62 -24.91 -2.35 22.55
N ARG A 63 -24.83 -1.42 23.51
CA ARG A 63 -25.92 -1.19 24.46
C ARG A 63 -27.23 -0.96 23.69
N SER A 64 -28.19 -1.86 23.87
CA SER A 64 -29.52 -1.75 23.27
C SER A 64 -30.25 -0.55 23.87
N LEU A 65 -30.18 0.58 23.18
CA LEU A 65 -31.04 1.73 23.45
C LEU A 65 -32.47 1.35 23.07
N ASP A 66 -33.44 1.68 23.93
CA ASP A 66 -34.85 1.58 23.57
C ASP A 66 -35.10 2.55 22.39
N PRO A 67 -35.70 2.12 21.26
CA PRO A 67 -36.04 3.00 20.14
C PRO A 67 -36.92 4.21 20.52
N ARG A 68 -37.53 4.21 21.72
CA ARG A 68 -38.35 5.30 22.26
C ARG A 68 -37.57 6.22 23.23
N ASP A 69 -36.42 5.79 23.75
CA ASP A 69 -35.57 6.60 24.63
C ASP A 69 -34.60 7.51 23.84
N VAL A 70 -35.19 8.46 23.11
CA VAL A 70 -34.45 9.48 22.37
C VAL A 70 -33.64 10.39 23.31
N SER A 71 -34.07 10.50 24.57
CA SER A 71 -33.52 11.42 25.58
C SER A 71 -32.04 11.20 25.88
N ARG A 72 -31.58 9.94 25.83
CA ARG A 72 -30.17 9.57 26.02
C ARG A 72 -29.26 9.91 24.83
N VAL A 73 -29.80 10.10 23.63
CA VAL A 73 -29.03 10.27 22.40
C VAL A 73 -28.93 11.74 22.03
N ARG A 74 -30.04 12.46 22.14
CA ARG A 74 -30.16 13.87 21.76
C ARG A 74 -31.12 14.57 22.72
N MET A 75 -30.64 15.64 23.33
CA MET A 75 -31.49 16.57 24.06
C MET A 75 -32.51 17.19 23.09
N GLY A 76 -33.77 17.21 23.50
CA GLY A 76 -34.83 17.92 22.79
C GLY A 76 -34.53 19.42 22.66
N GLU A 77 -35.19 20.05 21.69
CA GLU A 77 -35.18 21.50 21.57
C GLU A 77 -36.17 22.09 22.58
N GLN A 78 -35.73 23.06 23.38
CA GLN A 78 -36.59 23.79 24.29
C GLN A 78 -36.94 25.14 23.70
N VAL A 79 -38.20 25.30 23.27
CA VAL A 79 -38.77 26.55 22.76
C VAL A 79 -39.72 27.11 23.81
N HIS A 80 -39.50 28.37 24.22
CA HIS A 80 -40.39 29.08 25.13
C HIS A 80 -41.17 30.16 24.39
N ALA A 81 -42.43 30.37 24.76
CA ALA A 81 -43.32 31.34 24.13
C ALA A 81 -43.49 32.57 25.05
N TYR A 82 -42.94 33.71 24.63
CA TYR A 82 -43.02 34.98 25.36
C TYR A 82 -44.17 35.85 24.84
N HIS A 83 -44.80 36.65 25.71
CA HIS A 83 -46.07 37.37 25.45
C HIS A 83 -45.91 38.89 25.67
N LEU A 84 -46.24 39.76 24.69
CA LEU A 84 -45.96 41.22 24.70
C LEU A 84 -47.13 42.09 24.12
N GLY A 85 -47.64 43.17 24.76
CA GLY A 85 -48.54 44.21 24.12
C GLY A 85 -49.93 44.49 24.78
N ARG A 86 -51.06 44.52 24.01
CA ARG A 86 -52.46 44.45 24.52
C ARG A 86 -53.47 43.47 23.80
N LEU A 87 -53.84 42.31 24.40
CA LEU A 87 -54.87 41.31 23.96
C LEU A 87 -55.96 41.10 25.02
N PRO A 88 -57.15 40.60 24.66
CA PRO A 88 -58.28 40.47 25.57
C PRO A 88 -58.04 39.69 26.87
N SER A 89 -58.60 40.24 27.96
CA SER A 89 -59.07 39.46 29.11
C SER A 89 -60.09 38.38 28.66
N LYS A 90 -60.25 37.31 29.45
CA LYS A 90 -61.18 36.20 29.18
C LYS A 90 -62.62 36.68 28.89
N ASP A 91 -63.04 37.74 29.59
CA ASP A 91 -64.38 38.33 29.50
C ASP A 91 -64.39 39.61 28.62
N ARG A 92 -63.33 39.82 27.84
CA ARG A 92 -63.18 40.72 26.67
C ARG A 92 -63.42 42.23 26.80
N ASN A 93 -63.80 42.76 27.96
CA ASN A 93 -63.97 44.21 28.15
C ASN A 93 -62.65 45.03 28.27
N GLU A 94 -61.46 44.40 28.27
CA GLU A 94 -60.15 45.07 28.47
C GLU A 94 -58.97 44.29 27.83
N MET A 95 -57.79 44.91 27.63
CA MET A 95 -56.64 44.33 26.89
C MET A 95 -55.20 44.48 27.48
N HIS A 96 -54.39 43.39 27.44
CA HIS A 96 -52.97 43.15 27.84
C HIS A 96 -52.40 41.88 27.13
N GLU A 97 -51.35 41.90 26.28
CA GLU A 97 -51.15 40.85 25.21
C GLU A 97 -50.35 39.58 25.48
N ALA A 98 -50.61 38.66 24.55
CA ALA A 98 -49.64 37.76 23.94
C ALA A 98 -49.36 38.05 22.43
N HIS A 99 -48.55 39.05 22.04
CA HIS A 99 -47.70 38.86 20.84
C HIS A 99 -46.75 37.71 21.19
N THR A 100 -46.98 36.53 20.62
CA THR A 100 -46.20 35.31 20.89
C THR A 100 -44.85 35.34 20.17
N VAL A 101 -43.81 35.77 20.87
CA VAL A 101 -42.43 35.61 20.41
C VAL A 101 -41.89 34.28 20.92
N TYR A 102 -41.75 33.32 20.01
CA TYR A 102 -41.08 32.05 20.31
C TYR A 102 -39.57 32.27 20.33
N ARG A 103 -38.91 31.82 21.41
CA ARG A 103 -37.45 31.82 21.55
C ARG A 103 -36.98 30.41 21.81
N VAL A 104 -36.01 29.95 21.02
CA VAL A 104 -35.25 28.73 21.31
C VAL A 104 -34.31 29.05 22.48
N GLU A 105 -34.52 28.40 23.62
CA GLU A 105 -33.69 28.54 24.82
C GLU A 105 -32.56 27.52 24.82
N GLN A 106 -32.88 26.27 24.47
CA GLN A 106 -31.92 25.21 24.27
C GLN A 106 -32.04 24.67 22.84
N PRO A 107 -31.05 24.89 21.96
CA PRO A 107 -31.03 24.27 20.64
C PRO A 107 -30.81 22.75 20.77
N PRO A 108 -31.31 21.95 19.82
CA PRO A 108 -31.20 20.50 19.88
C PRO A 108 -29.73 20.06 19.78
N ARG A 109 -29.24 19.35 20.79
CA ARG A 109 -27.84 18.92 20.88
C ARG A 109 -27.72 17.43 21.24
N TRP A 110 -26.82 16.74 20.56
CA TRP A 110 -26.41 15.37 20.87
C TRP A 110 -25.60 15.32 22.18
N ASP A 111 -25.85 14.34 23.05
CA ASP A 111 -25.06 14.25 24.29
C ASP A 111 -23.68 13.65 24.05
N THR A 112 -22.70 14.53 23.90
CA THR A 112 -21.28 14.20 23.75
C THR A 112 -20.58 13.92 25.09
N ARG A 113 -21.30 13.84 26.21
CA ARG A 113 -20.75 13.54 27.55
C ARG A 113 -20.81 12.06 27.91
N LEU A 114 -21.67 11.29 27.25
CA LEU A 114 -21.54 9.83 27.26
C LEU A 114 -20.11 9.51 26.80
N PRO A 115 -19.27 8.85 27.61
CA PRO A 115 -18.00 8.38 27.11
C PRO A 115 -18.33 7.43 25.97
N ALA A 116 -17.83 7.75 24.78
CA ALA A 116 -17.82 6.79 23.68
C ALA A 116 -16.98 5.61 24.18
N THR A 117 -17.65 4.57 24.68
CA THR A 117 -17.02 3.32 25.08
C THR A 117 -16.22 2.89 23.86
N PRO A 118 -14.87 2.79 23.96
CA PRO A 118 -14.08 2.35 22.83
C PRO A 118 -14.64 1.01 22.39
N MET A 119 -15.24 0.97 21.20
CA MET A 119 -15.30 -0.29 20.49
C MET A 119 -13.85 -0.74 20.33
N ASP A 120 -13.57 -2.03 20.48
CA ASP A 120 -12.28 -2.60 20.07
C ASP A 120 -12.17 -2.52 18.54
N SER A 121 -11.92 -1.31 18.04
CA SER A 121 -11.63 -1.01 16.65
C SER A 121 -10.29 -1.64 16.33
N LYS A 122 -10.34 -2.88 15.82
CA LYS A 122 -9.20 -3.62 15.29
C LYS A 122 -8.67 -2.92 14.03
N GLY A 123 -7.96 -1.80 14.26
CA GLY A 123 -7.54 -0.85 13.23
C GLY A 123 -8.61 0.18 12.85
N VAL A 124 -8.17 1.21 12.14
CA VAL A 124 -9.06 2.11 11.38
C VAL A 124 -9.56 1.33 10.17
N VAL A 125 -10.88 1.20 10.02
CA VAL A 125 -11.47 0.64 8.79
C VAL A 125 -11.35 1.69 7.69
N LEU A 126 -10.27 1.60 6.90
CA LEU A 126 -9.99 2.45 5.73
C LEU A 126 -10.90 2.09 4.55
N GLY A 127 -12.21 2.24 4.75
CA GLY A 127 -13.27 1.90 3.80
C GLY A 127 -13.62 0.41 3.78
N ILE A 128 -14.90 0.12 3.58
CA ILE A 128 -15.31 -1.18 3.04
C ILE A 128 -15.09 -1.07 1.53
N ILE A 129 -13.92 -1.48 1.07
CA ILE A 129 -13.64 -1.61 -0.37
C ILE A 129 -14.44 -2.82 -0.87
N ASP A 130 -15.50 -2.55 -1.62
CA ASP A 130 -16.27 -3.59 -2.32
C ASP A 130 -15.34 -4.34 -3.28
N PRO A 131 -15.16 -5.68 -3.16
CA PRO A 131 -14.29 -6.44 -4.04
C PRO A 131 -14.75 -6.46 -5.52
N ALA A 132 -15.99 -6.04 -5.83
CA ALA A 132 -16.43 -5.80 -7.20
C ALA A 132 -15.96 -4.44 -7.76
N ARG A 133 -15.56 -3.49 -6.90
CA ARG A 133 -15.16 -2.13 -7.29
C ARG A 133 -13.69 -2.11 -7.72
N LYS A 134 -13.46 -2.20 -9.03
CA LYS A 134 -12.16 -1.89 -9.64
C LYS A 134 -11.96 -0.38 -9.68
N ASP A 135 -11.07 0.15 -8.83
CA ASP A 135 -10.74 1.59 -8.79
C ASP A 135 -10.02 2.10 -10.04
N VAL A 136 -9.51 1.19 -10.88
CA VAL A 136 -8.97 1.48 -12.21
C VAL A 136 -9.94 0.91 -13.25
N PRO A 137 -10.43 1.69 -14.23
CA PRO A 137 -11.20 1.17 -15.36
C PRO A 137 -10.44 0.03 -16.04
N ASP A 138 -11.13 -1.05 -16.38
CA ASP A 138 -10.48 -2.31 -16.77
C ASP A 138 -9.99 -2.34 -18.24
N ASP A 139 -9.71 -1.16 -18.77
CA ASP A 139 -9.40 -0.84 -20.16
C ASP A 139 -8.20 -1.65 -20.67
N THR A 140 -8.46 -2.47 -21.69
CA THR A 140 -7.45 -3.31 -22.36
C THR A 140 -6.26 -2.49 -22.87
N ARG A 141 -6.53 -1.29 -23.41
CA ARG A 141 -5.51 -0.34 -23.85
C ARG A 141 -4.59 0.12 -22.72
N VAL A 142 -5.13 0.44 -21.54
CA VAL A 142 -4.33 0.89 -20.38
C VAL A 142 -3.45 -0.25 -19.85
N LYS A 143 -3.91 -1.50 -19.93
CA LYS A 143 -3.10 -2.69 -19.62
C LYS A 143 -1.95 -2.85 -20.61
N GLN A 144 -2.23 -2.81 -21.92
CA GLN A 144 -1.21 -2.87 -22.97
C GLN A 144 -0.18 -1.74 -22.87
N GLU A 145 -0.60 -0.50 -22.58
CA GLU A 145 0.31 0.63 -22.39
C GLU A 145 1.19 0.44 -21.14
N ARG A 146 0.66 -0.11 -20.02
CA ARG A 146 1.44 -0.47 -18.83
C ARG A 146 2.43 -1.60 -19.09
N GLU A 147 2.03 -2.65 -19.80
CA GLU A 147 2.90 -3.76 -20.20
C GLU A 147 4.04 -3.29 -21.11
N ALA A 148 3.74 -2.44 -22.10
CA ALA A 148 4.74 -1.84 -22.97
C ALA A 148 5.71 -0.92 -22.21
N LEU A 149 5.23 -0.16 -21.21
CA LEU A 149 6.09 0.64 -20.33
C LEU A 149 6.95 -0.23 -19.41
N ALA A 150 6.40 -1.31 -18.86
CA ALA A 150 7.14 -2.27 -18.06
C ALA A 150 8.28 -2.90 -18.87
N ALA A 151 7.99 -3.40 -20.07
CA ALA A 151 8.98 -3.97 -20.99
C ALA A 151 10.09 -2.96 -21.36
N LYS A 152 9.71 -1.70 -21.70
CA LYS A 152 10.68 -0.61 -21.94
C LYS A 152 11.54 -0.29 -20.71
N SER A 153 10.98 -0.39 -19.51
CA SER A 153 11.75 -0.19 -18.27
C SER A 153 12.75 -1.32 -18.00
N VAL A 154 12.45 -2.55 -18.43
CA VAL A 154 13.37 -3.69 -18.32
C VAL A 154 14.49 -3.59 -19.35
N SER A 155 14.18 -3.28 -20.62
CA SER A 155 15.21 -3.08 -21.64
C SER A 155 16.14 -1.90 -21.30
N LEU A 156 15.61 -0.80 -20.74
CA LEU A 156 16.43 0.32 -20.27
C LEU A 156 17.40 -0.09 -19.15
N ARG A 157 16.94 -0.84 -18.14
CA ARG A 157 17.82 -1.37 -17.07
C ARG A 157 18.91 -2.28 -17.63
N ASN A 158 18.57 -3.15 -18.58
CA ASN A 158 19.55 -4.03 -19.22
C ASN A 158 20.63 -3.21 -19.93
N THR A 159 20.23 -2.25 -20.79
CA THR A 159 21.19 -1.38 -21.50
C THR A 159 22.05 -0.52 -20.56
N MET A 160 21.52 -0.06 -19.43
CA MET A 160 22.31 0.60 -18.39
C MET A 160 23.37 -0.35 -17.81
N SER A 161 22.99 -1.58 -17.46
CA SER A 161 23.95 -2.58 -16.95
C SER A 161 25.03 -2.96 -17.98
N ASP A 162 24.71 -2.95 -19.27
CA ASP A 162 25.66 -3.25 -20.33
C ASP A 162 26.62 -2.07 -20.60
N LEU A 163 26.12 -0.83 -20.52
CA LEU A 163 26.97 0.37 -20.53
C LEU A 163 27.92 0.43 -19.33
N GLU A 164 27.49 -0.02 -18.15
CA GLU A 164 28.34 -0.13 -16.95
C GLU A 164 29.45 -1.17 -17.13
N LYS A 165 29.15 -2.36 -17.68
CA LYS A 165 30.14 -3.38 -18.04
C LYS A 165 31.15 -2.85 -19.05
N LEU A 166 30.68 -2.28 -20.16
CA LEU A 166 31.52 -1.70 -21.20
C LEU A 166 32.43 -0.58 -20.66
N ARG A 167 31.91 0.28 -19.77
CA ARG A 167 32.70 1.31 -19.08
C ARG A 167 33.79 0.69 -18.18
N ALA A 168 33.46 -0.36 -17.43
CA ALA A 168 34.43 -1.06 -16.59
C ALA A 168 35.54 -1.74 -17.42
N ASP A 169 35.19 -2.35 -18.55
CA ASP A 169 36.16 -3.00 -19.43
C ASP A 169 37.03 -2.00 -20.20
N LEU A 170 36.47 -0.84 -20.61
CA LEU A 170 37.27 0.27 -21.15
C LEU A 170 38.26 0.83 -20.12
N LEU A 171 37.89 0.90 -18.84
CA LEU A 171 38.79 1.32 -17.76
C LEU A 171 39.90 0.29 -17.52
N LYS A 172 39.60 -1.02 -17.54
CA LYS A 172 40.63 -2.08 -17.50
C LYS A 172 41.59 -1.95 -18.67
N LYS A 173 41.07 -1.85 -19.89
CA LYS A 173 41.88 -1.72 -21.12
C LYS A 173 42.75 -0.46 -21.10
N LYS A 174 42.27 0.66 -20.58
CA LYS A 174 43.09 1.87 -20.37
C LYS A 174 44.24 1.60 -19.39
N GLY A 175 44.00 0.87 -18.29
CA GLY A 175 45.04 0.45 -17.36
C GLY A 175 46.07 -0.50 -17.98
N GLU A 176 45.63 -1.45 -18.82
CA GLU A 176 46.52 -2.34 -19.58
C GLU A 176 47.39 -1.55 -20.58
N PHE A 177 46.84 -0.54 -21.27
CA PHE A 177 47.62 0.34 -22.14
C PHE A 177 48.61 1.20 -21.35
N GLU A 178 48.22 1.77 -20.21
CA GLU A 178 49.13 2.54 -19.31
C GLU A 178 50.23 1.69 -18.65
N GLN A 179 50.09 0.35 -18.66
CA GLN A 179 51.15 -0.59 -18.30
C GLN A 179 52.04 -0.87 -19.51
N ALA A 180 51.47 -1.25 -20.65
CA ALA A 180 52.20 -1.53 -21.88
C ALA A 180 53.03 -0.33 -22.38
N GLU A 181 52.57 0.92 -22.18
CA GLU A 181 53.35 2.13 -22.49
C GLU A 181 54.61 2.27 -21.62
N LYS A 182 54.58 1.81 -20.36
CA LYS A 182 55.74 1.79 -19.45
C LYS A 182 56.69 0.67 -19.81
N ASP A 183 56.17 -0.54 -20.04
CA ASP A 183 56.95 -1.69 -20.50
C ASP A 183 57.72 -1.33 -21.80
N VAL A 184 57.05 -0.65 -22.74
CA VAL A 184 57.66 -0.15 -23.99
C VAL A 184 58.69 0.95 -23.76
N ALA A 185 58.58 1.76 -22.70
CA ALA A 185 59.61 2.73 -22.32
C ALA A 185 60.84 2.05 -21.69
N GLU A 186 60.64 1.12 -20.75
CA GLU A 186 61.71 0.35 -20.11
C GLU A 186 62.48 -0.51 -21.13
N ILE A 187 61.77 -1.15 -22.06
CA ILE A 187 62.38 -1.91 -23.17
C ILE A 187 63.22 -1.01 -24.09
N LYS A 188 62.77 0.23 -24.38
CA LYS A 188 63.56 1.19 -25.16
C LYS A 188 64.84 1.60 -24.45
N GLU A 189 64.75 1.95 -23.16
CA GLU A 189 65.93 2.27 -22.36
C GLU A 189 66.94 1.10 -22.32
N TYR A 190 66.47 -0.13 -22.14
CA TYR A 190 67.31 -1.32 -22.15
C TYR A 190 67.96 -1.58 -23.51
N LEU A 191 67.21 -1.36 -24.59
CA LEU A 191 67.69 -1.47 -25.97
C LEU A 191 68.74 -0.40 -26.30
N GLU A 192 68.57 0.84 -25.81
CA GLU A 192 69.57 1.89 -25.95
C GLU A 192 70.86 1.57 -25.17
N LYS A 193 70.75 1.11 -23.91
CA LYS A 193 71.90 0.71 -23.08
C LYS A 193 72.69 -0.43 -23.74
N THR A 194 72.00 -1.50 -24.18
CA THR A 194 72.65 -2.63 -24.86
C THR A 194 73.25 -2.26 -26.23
N ILE A 195 72.67 -1.29 -26.97
CA ILE A 195 73.31 -0.73 -28.17
C ILE A 195 74.59 0.03 -27.81
N GLN A 196 74.61 0.83 -26.74
CA GLN A 196 75.81 1.56 -26.29
C GLN A 196 76.93 0.59 -25.87
N GLU A 197 76.61 -0.43 -25.07
CA GLU A 197 77.54 -1.50 -24.67
C GLU A 197 78.10 -2.24 -25.89
N ARG A 198 77.23 -2.67 -26.81
CA ARG A 198 77.63 -3.36 -28.04
C ARG A 198 78.51 -2.49 -28.93
N ASN A 199 78.23 -1.20 -29.02
CA ASN A 199 79.07 -0.26 -29.76
C ASN A 199 80.46 -0.11 -29.09
N ALA A 200 80.51 0.06 -27.77
CA ALA A 200 81.78 0.14 -27.02
C ALA A 200 82.63 -1.14 -27.14
N LEU A 201 82.00 -2.32 -27.09
CA LEU A 201 82.69 -3.59 -27.33
C LEU A 201 83.20 -3.69 -28.78
N THR A 202 82.47 -3.21 -29.78
CA THR A 202 82.98 -3.20 -31.17
C THR A 202 84.10 -2.20 -31.42
N THR A 203 84.20 -1.09 -30.67
CA THR A 203 85.37 -0.19 -30.77
C THR A 203 86.59 -0.79 -30.07
N GLN A 204 86.42 -1.43 -28.91
CA GLN A 204 87.48 -2.19 -28.24
C GLN A 204 88.00 -3.35 -29.09
N LEU A 205 87.12 -4.12 -29.73
CA LEU A 205 87.52 -5.21 -30.64
C LEU A 205 88.32 -4.69 -31.84
N LYS A 206 87.92 -3.56 -32.44
CA LYS A 206 88.69 -2.93 -33.53
C LYS A 206 90.06 -2.46 -33.06
N GLN A 207 90.16 -1.83 -31.89
CA GLN A 207 91.44 -1.41 -31.30
C GLN A 207 92.34 -2.60 -30.96
N ALA A 208 91.77 -3.72 -30.52
CA ALA A 208 92.52 -4.96 -30.31
C ALA A 208 93.00 -5.57 -31.63
N GLN A 209 92.17 -5.57 -32.67
CA GLN A 209 92.54 -6.05 -34.02
C GLN A 209 93.70 -5.24 -34.61
N THR A 210 93.60 -3.90 -34.66
CA THR A 210 94.69 -3.07 -35.20
C THR A 210 95.98 -3.22 -34.39
N ARG A 211 95.88 -3.40 -33.07
CA ARG A 211 97.06 -3.62 -32.21
C ARG A 211 97.68 -5.02 -32.40
N ILE A 212 96.90 -6.03 -32.79
CA ILE A 212 97.43 -7.34 -33.18
C ILE A 212 98.13 -7.22 -34.54
N GLU A 213 97.53 -6.50 -35.51
CA GLU A 213 98.13 -6.24 -36.82
C GLU A 213 99.47 -5.48 -36.69
N GLU A 214 99.52 -4.40 -35.89
CA GLU A 214 100.75 -3.66 -35.53
C GLU A 214 101.83 -4.58 -34.94
N LEU A 215 101.46 -5.49 -34.04
CA LEU A 215 102.39 -6.42 -33.42
C LEU A 215 102.89 -7.46 -34.42
N GLU A 216 102.01 -8.07 -35.23
CA GLU A 216 102.39 -9.00 -36.29
C GLU A 216 103.33 -8.36 -37.32
N GLU A 217 103.08 -7.12 -37.74
CA GLU A 217 103.99 -6.40 -38.63
C GLU A 217 105.35 -6.16 -37.97
N SER A 218 105.37 -5.80 -36.68
CA SER A 218 106.62 -5.63 -35.93
C SER A 218 107.43 -6.94 -35.83
N GLU A 219 106.77 -8.09 -35.66
CA GLU A 219 107.44 -9.40 -35.62
C GLU A 219 107.91 -9.84 -37.01
N ARG A 220 107.11 -9.63 -38.06
CA ARG A 220 107.50 -9.89 -39.46
C ARG A 220 108.76 -9.08 -39.83
N LEU A 221 108.83 -7.81 -39.42
CA LEU A 221 110.02 -6.97 -39.59
C LEU A 221 111.23 -7.47 -38.77
N ARG A 222 111.00 -7.89 -37.53
CA ARG A 222 112.05 -8.43 -36.63
C ARG A 222 112.67 -9.74 -37.15
N ILE A 223 111.85 -10.65 -37.67
CA ILE A 223 112.30 -11.92 -38.29
C ILE A 223 113.07 -11.63 -39.59
N ARG A 224 112.64 -10.62 -40.36
CA ARG A 224 113.32 -10.22 -41.59
C ARG A 224 114.69 -9.60 -41.31
N SER A 225 114.84 -8.82 -40.24
CA SER A 225 116.11 -8.19 -39.88
C SER A 225 117.11 -9.17 -39.25
N SER A 226 116.67 -10.12 -38.41
CA SER A 226 117.56 -11.14 -37.84
C SER A 226 118.18 -12.05 -38.91
N ASN A 227 117.40 -12.43 -39.93
CA ASN A 227 117.89 -13.22 -41.06
C ASN A 227 118.92 -12.49 -41.94
N GLN A 228 118.93 -11.15 -41.98
CA GLN A 228 119.97 -10.39 -42.69
C GLN A 228 121.32 -10.38 -41.94
N GLY A 229 121.31 -10.44 -40.61
CA GLY A 229 122.55 -10.46 -39.80
C GLY A 229 123.37 -11.74 -39.94
N LEU A 230 122.73 -12.88 -40.27
CA LEU A 230 123.39 -14.20 -40.33
C LEU A 230 124.30 -14.41 -41.55
N PHE A 231 124.24 -13.55 -42.57
CA PHE A 231 125.03 -13.70 -43.80
C PHE A 231 126.31 -12.84 -43.85
N GLN A 232 126.56 -11.97 -42.87
CA GLN A 232 127.74 -11.07 -42.87
C GLN A 232 128.87 -11.51 -41.91
N LYS A 233 129.44 -12.72 -42.13
CA LYS A 233 130.78 -13.02 -41.60
C LYS A 233 131.57 -14.08 -42.39
N LYS A 234 132.05 -13.67 -43.58
CA LYS A 234 133.21 -14.28 -44.25
C LYS A 234 134.09 -13.21 -44.88
N ASN A 235 135.17 -12.88 -44.20
CA ASN A 235 136.49 -12.43 -44.66
C ASN A 235 137.39 -12.36 -43.41
#